data_AF-A0A811LDA1-F1
#
_entry.id   AF-A0A811LDA1-F1
#
_cell.length_a   1.000
_cell.length_b   1.000
_cell.length_c   1.000
_cell.angle_alpha   90.00
_cell.angle_beta   90.00
_cell.angle_gamma   90.00
#
_symmetry.space_group_name_H-M   'P 1'
#
loop_
_entity.id
_entity.type
_entity.pdbx_description
1 polymer ?
#
loop_
_entity_poly.entity_id
_entity_poly.type
_entity_poly.pdbx_seq_one_letter_code
_entity_poly.pdbx_strand_id
1 'polypeptide(L)'
;MELAKKYDLLKLTVQLEFSNRKDEVESQKEFAALCQMAVEKFLGEAGPEYVVDKFFDKKTQTGALIFDAEHLNHIWAALTLQGSYLDSRISIQMKKIESVQQMFQEL
;
A
#
# COMPACT_ATOMS: atom_id res chain seq x y z
N MET A 1 5.52 30.92 -14.11
CA MET A 1 5.52 30.76 -12.65
C MET A 1 4.64 29.56 -12.37
N GLU A 2 5.20 28.35 -12.45
CA GLU A 2 4.45 27.12 -12.23
C GLU A 2 4.09 27.03 -10.75
N LEU A 3 2.79 26.91 -10.49
CA LEU A 3 2.23 26.62 -9.18
C LEU A 3 2.82 25.28 -8.72
N ALA A 4 3.61 25.29 -7.66
CA ALA A 4 3.94 24.07 -6.95
C ALA A 4 2.62 23.38 -6.59
N LYS A 5 2.29 22.28 -7.27
CA LYS A 5 1.19 21.40 -6.87
C LYS A 5 1.46 21.05 -5.41
N LYS A 6 0.58 21.48 -4.52
CA LYS A 6 0.57 20.97 -3.14
C LYS A 6 0.15 19.51 -3.27
N TYR A 7 1.11 18.60 -3.19
CA TYR A 7 0.83 17.17 -3.27
C TYR A 7 0.05 16.78 -2.01
N ASP A 8 -1.25 16.56 -2.17
CA ASP A 8 -2.10 16.00 -1.12
C ASP A 8 -1.81 14.50 -1.06
N LEU A 9 -0.84 14.12 -0.24
CA LEU A 9 -0.46 12.74 -0.05
C LEU A 9 -1.38 12.06 0.96
N LEU A 10 -1.75 10.82 0.68
CA LEU A 10 -2.46 9.93 1.60
C LEU A 10 -1.56 8.77 2.00
N LYS A 11 -1.66 8.38 3.26
CA LYS A 11 -1.14 7.12 3.79
C LYS A 11 -2.29 6.17 4.02
N LEU A 12 -2.30 5.06 3.28
CA LEU A 12 -3.24 3.96 3.42
C LEU A 12 -2.59 2.84 4.23
N THR A 13 -3.10 2.59 5.43
CA THR A 13 -2.70 1.44 6.26
C THR A 13 -3.63 0.27 5.99
N VAL A 14 -3.03 -0.88 5.69
CA VAL A 14 -3.73 -2.14 5.39
C VAL A 14 -3.27 -3.26 6.31
N GLN A 15 -4.18 -4.19 6.58
CA GLN A 15 -3.87 -5.46 7.23
C GLN A 15 -4.07 -6.59 6.22
N LEU A 16 -3.12 -7.52 6.18
CA LEU A 16 -3.21 -8.73 5.39
C LEU A 16 -3.77 -9.87 6.24
N GLU A 17 -4.67 -10.64 5.67
CA GLU A 17 -5.20 -11.87 6.25
C GLU A 17 -4.97 -13.03 5.29
N PHE A 18 -4.24 -14.05 5.75
CA PHE A 18 -3.90 -15.22 4.96
C PHE A 18 -4.75 -16.41 5.36
N SER A 19 -5.14 -17.21 4.36
CA SER A 19 -5.82 -18.50 4.63
C SER A 19 -4.91 -19.52 5.31
N ASN A 20 -3.58 -19.37 5.17
CA ASN A 20 -2.59 -20.24 5.77
C ASN A 20 -1.42 -19.41 6.32
N ARG A 21 -1.07 -19.61 7.60
CA ARG A 21 -0.06 -18.82 8.31
C ARG A 21 1.36 -18.98 7.78
N LYS A 22 1.67 -20.10 7.11
CA LYS A 22 3.01 -20.34 6.55
C LYS A 22 3.34 -19.42 5.38
N ASP A 23 2.31 -18.81 4.78
CA ASP A 23 2.41 -17.95 3.60
C ASP A 23 2.33 -16.47 3.98
N GLU A 24 2.35 -16.16 5.30
CA GLU A 24 2.39 -14.80 5.81
C GLU A 24 3.66 -14.07 5.34
N VAL A 25 3.53 -12.76 5.17
CA VAL A 25 4.65 -11.91 4.75
C VAL A 25 5.64 -11.78 5.90
N GLU A 26 6.92 -12.04 5.61
CA GLU A 26 7.97 -12.13 6.61
C GLU A 26 8.73 -10.81 6.79
N SER A 27 8.64 -9.90 5.82
CA SER A 27 9.41 -8.65 5.82
C SER A 27 8.70 -7.50 5.10
N GLN A 28 9.15 -6.27 5.38
CA GLN A 28 8.71 -5.09 4.65
C GLN A 28 9.00 -5.20 3.15
N LYS A 29 10.10 -5.86 2.76
CA LYS A 29 10.47 -6.08 1.36
C LYS A 29 9.44 -6.97 0.65
N GLU A 30 9.02 -8.04 1.30
CA GLU A 30 7.97 -8.93 0.77
C GLU A 30 6.61 -8.25 0.72
N PHE A 31 6.28 -7.44 1.74
CA PHE A 31 5.07 -6.59 1.72
C PHE A 31 5.08 -5.64 0.52
N ALA A 32 6.23 -5.01 0.26
CA ALA A 32 6.39 -4.13 -0.89
C ALA A 32 6.26 -4.88 -2.22
N ALA A 33 6.85 -6.07 -2.33
CA ALA A 33 6.71 -6.93 -3.50
C ALA A 33 5.24 -7.34 -3.73
N LEU A 34 4.49 -7.65 -2.67
CA LEU A 34 3.06 -7.96 -2.75
C LEU A 34 2.26 -6.76 -3.28
N CYS A 35 2.52 -5.57 -2.75
CA CYS A 35 1.87 -4.33 -3.22
C CYS A 35 2.20 -4.06 -4.69
N GLN A 36 3.46 -4.25 -5.09
CA GLN A 36 3.90 -4.10 -6.47
C GLN A 36 3.21 -5.09 -7.40
N MET A 37 3.18 -6.37 -7.04
CA MET A 37 2.46 -7.38 -7.80
C MET A 37 0.98 -7.02 -7.96
N ALA A 38 0.31 -6.54 -6.91
CA ALA A 38 -1.09 -6.15 -6.98
C ALA A 38 -1.30 -4.95 -7.91
N VAL A 39 -0.53 -3.88 -7.73
CA VAL A 39 -0.67 -2.65 -8.53
C VAL A 39 -0.34 -2.89 -10.00
N GLU A 40 0.78 -3.55 -10.30
CA GLU A 40 1.19 -3.82 -11.68
C GLU A 40 0.22 -4.78 -12.39
N LYS A 41 -0.29 -5.81 -11.70
CA LYS A 41 -1.23 -6.78 -12.27
C LYS A 41 -2.52 -6.13 -12.77
N PHE A 42 -3.04 -5.12 -12.07
CA PHE A 42 -4.34 -4.51 -12.39
C PHE A 42 -4.23 -3.17 -13.12
N LEU A 43 -3.16 -2.41 -12.88
CA LEU A 43 -2.98 -1.05 -13.42
C LEU A 43 -1.86 -0.96 -14.45
N GLY A 44 -1.06 -2.02 -14.61
CA GLY A 44 0.08 -2.07 -15.53
C GLY A 44 1.28 -1.23 -15.06
N GLU A 45 2.31 -1.18 -15.90
CA GLU A 45 3.54 -0.41 -15.64
C GLU A 45 3.30 1.12 -15.62
N ALA A 46 2.22 1.57 -16.26
CA ALA A 46 1.77 2.97 -16.22
C ALA A 46 0.82 3.27 -15.05
N GLY A 47 0.78 2.38 -14.05
CA GLY A 47 0.00 2.57 -12.84
C GLY A 47 0.46 3.79 -12.02
N PRO A 48 -0.35 4.21 -11.04
CA PRO A 48 -0.04 5.35 -10.19
C PRO A 48 1.24 5.12 -9.39
N GLU A 49 2.02 6.17 -9.21
CA GLU A 49 3.19 6.14 -8.34
C GLU A 49 2.77 6.03 -6.86
N TYR A 50 3.50 5.23 -6.10
CA TYR A 50 3.32 5.10 -4.66
C TYR A 50 4.63 4.65 -4.00
N VAL A 51 4.72 4.86 -2.70
CA VAL A 51 5.83 4.39 -1.86
C VAL A 51 5.28 3.50 -0.77
N VAL A 52 5.93 2.37 -0.53
CA VAL A 52 5.61 1.51 0.62
C VAL A 52 6.34 2.06 1.83
N ASP A 53 5.61 2.29 2.92
CA ASP A 53 6.17 2.77 4.18
C ASP A 53 7.28 1.81 4.67
N LYS A 54 8.29 2.36 5.34
CA LYS A 54 9.42 1.59 5.88
C LYS A 54 8.98 0.65 7.01
N PHE A 55 7.83 0.89 7.61
CA PHE A 55 7.28 0.06 8.67
C PHE A 55 6.34 -1.04 8.12
N PHE A 56 6.61 -2.28 8.50
CA PHE A 56 5.69 -3.41 8.38
C PHE A 56 5.73 -4.22 9.69
N ASP A 57 4.57 -4.42 10.31
CA ASP A 57 4.44 -5.24 11.51
C ASP A 57 4.09 -6.68 11.11
N LYS A 58 5.10 -7.56 11.19
CA LYS A 58 4.94 -8.99 10.91
C LYS A 58 3.90 -9.67 11.80
N LYS A 59 3.79 -9.28 13.08
CA LYS A 59 2.89 -9.95 14.02
C LYS A 59 1.43 -9.68 13.68
N THR A 60 1.13 -8.45 13.26
CA THR A 60 -0.23 -8.05 12.90
C THR A 60 -0.49 -8.12 11.39
N GLN A 61 0.54 -8.41 10.60
CA GLN A 61 0.51 -8.38 9.13
C GLN A 61 0.03 -7.01 8.60
N THR A 62 0.47 -5.92 9.23
CA THR A 62 0.02 -4.56 8.93
C THR A 62 1.14 -3.74 8.30
N GLY A 63 0.85 -3.09 7.17
CA GLY A 63 1.77 -2.21 6.46
C GLY A 63 1.03 -1.00 5.89
N ALA A 64 1.78 -0.08 5.28
CA ALA A 64 1.18 1.11 4.69
C ALA A 64 1.78 1.50 3.33
N LEU A 65 0.95 2.14 2.50
CA LEU A 65 1.33 2.74 1.22
C LEU A 65 1.08 4.24 1.30
N ILE A 66 1.94 5.03 0.66
CA ILE A 66 1.85 6.49 0.56
C ILE A 66 1.78 6.86 -0.92
N PHE A 67 0.81 7.68 -1.30
CA PHE A 67 0.54 8.04 -2.69
C PHE A 67 -0.25 9.35 -2.79
N ASP A 68 -0.32 9.92 -3.99
CA ASP A 68 -1.16 11.10 -4.26
C ASP A 68 -2.65 10.77 -4.09
N ALA A 69 -3.39 11.66 -3.42
CA ALA A 69 -4.80 11.44 -3.05
C ALA A 69 -5.69 11.07 -4.24
N GLU A 70 -5.40 11.58 -5.45
CA GLU A 70 -6.13 11.25 -6.67
C GLU A 70 -6.04 9.77 -7.07
N HIS A 71 -5.02 9.05 -6.57
CA HIS A 71 -4.79 7.65 -6.87
C HIS A 71 -5.42 6.67 -5.87
N LEU A 72 -6.09 7.17 -4.81
CA LEU A 72 -6.68 6.34 -3.75
C LEU A 72 -7.54 5.19 -4.29
N ASN A 73 -8.50 5.50 -5.17
CA ASN A 73 -9.43 4.51 -5.66
C ASN A 73 -8.74 3.45 -6.52
N HIS A 74 -7.73 3.84 -7.29
CA HIS A 74 -6.98 2.92 -8.15
C HIS A 74 -6.14 1.95 -7.31
N ILE A 75 -5.37 2.48 -6.36
CA ILE A 75 -4.52 1.66 -5.48
C ILE A 75 -5.38 0.74 -4.62
N TRP A 76 -6.46 1.25 -4.03
CA TRP A 76 -7.36 0.43 -3.22
C TRP A 76 -8.03 -0.68 -4.03
N ALA A 77 -8.47 -0.39 -5.25
CA ALA A 77 -9.04 -1.41 -6.14
C ALA A 77 -8.01 -2.49 -6.48
N ALA A 78 -6.77 -2.12 -6.84
CA ALA A 78 -5.72 -3.09 -7.15
C ALA A 78 -5.41 -4.01 -5.97
N LEU A 79 -5.29 -3.46 -4.75
CA LEU A 79 -5.03 -4.22 -3.54
C LEU A 79 -6.17 -5.20 -3.21
N THR A 80 -7.42 -4.74 -3.26
CA THR A 80 -8.59 -5.59 -2.94
C THR A 80 -8.82 -6.71 -3.96
N LEU A 81 -8.43 -6.50 -5.22
CA LEU A 81 -8.56 -7.49 -6.28
C LEU A 81 -7.45 -8.53 -6.30
N GLN A 82 -6.35 -8.34 -5.55
CA GLN A 82 -5.19 -9.24 -5.57
C GLN A 82 -5.58 -10.71 -5.33
N GLY A 83 -6.38 -10.97 -4.30
CA GLY A 83 -7.05 -12.25 -4.00
C GLY A 83 -6.15 -13.45 -3.69
N SER A 84 -4.88 -13.43 -4.10
CA SER A 84 -3.90 -14.49 -3.86
C SER A 84 -2.47 -13.97 -3.75
N TYR A 85 -1.64 -14.64 -2.93
CA TYR A 85 -0.20 -14.45 -2.83
C TYR A 85 0.48 -15.81 -2.58
N LEU A 86 1.48 -16.16 -3.39
CA LEU A 86 2.20 -17.46 -3.32
C LEU A 86 1.25 -18.67 -3.19
N ASP A 87 0.26 -18.76 -4.09
CA ASP A 87 -0.80 -19.79 -4.12
C ASP A 87 -1.75 -19.82 -2.91
N SER A 88 -1.55 -18.94 -1.92
CA SER A 88 -2.44 -18.76 -0.77
C SER A 88 -3.50 -17.72 -1.07
N ARG A 89 -4.72 -17.93 -0.58
CA ARG A 89 -5.76 -16.89 -0.60
C ARG A 89 -5.42 -15.83 0.43
N ILE A 90 -5.48 -14.57 0.00
CA ILE A 90 -5.23 -13.40 0.84
C ILE A 90 -6.43 -12.44 0.76
N SER A 91 -6.79 -11.87 1.91
CA SER A 91 -7.66 -10.70 1.99
C SER A 91 -6.84 -9.50 2.45
N ILE A 92 -7.08 -8.34 1.86
CA ILE A 92 -6.45 -7.08 2.24
C ILE A 92 -7.54 -6.17 2.82
N GLN A 93 -7.39 -5.80 4.09
CA GLN A 93 -8.32 -4.94 4.80
C GLN A 93 -7.78 -3.52 4.93
N MET A 94 -8.60 -2.53 4.59
CA MET A 94 -8.31 -1.14 4.91
C MET A 94 -8.48 -0.91 6.41
N LYS A 95 -7.44 -0.41 7.07
CA LYS A 95 -7.49 -0.06 8.50
C LYS A 95 -7.61 1.44 8.73
N LYS A 96 -6.84 2.23 8.00
CA LYS A 96 -6.80 3.69 8.17
C LYS A 96 -6.35 4.37 6.89
N ILE A 97 -6.94 5.53 6.61
CA ILE A 97 -6.44 6.49 5.63
C ILE A 97 -6.17 7.79 6.39
N GLU A 98 -5.00 8.37 6.19
CA GLU A 98 -4.63 9.65 6.78
C GLU A 98 -3.89 10.52 5.78
N SER A 99 -4.12 11.84 5.82
CA SER A 99 -3.33 12.78 5.03
C SER A 99 -1.93 12.91 5.60
N VAL A 100 -0.93 12.77 4.75
CA VAL A 100 0.46 13.06 5.11
C VAL A 100 0.66 14.57 4.91
N GLN A 101 0.23 15.37 5.88
CA GLN A 101 0.66 16.77 5.92
C GLN A 101 2.17 16.76 6.16
N GLN A 102 2.90 17.52 5.35
CA GLN A 102 4.36 17.69 5.47
C GLN A 102 4.77 17.76 6.96
N MET A 103 5.44 16.72 7.47
CA MET A 103 6.15 16.73 8.75
C MET A 103 7.39 17.66 8.67
N PHE A 104 7.22 18.87 8.15
CA PHE A 104 8.24 19.90 7.98
C PHE A 104 7.86 21.17 8.75
N GLN A 105 7.26 21.04 9.93
CA GLN A 105 7.10 22.18 10.86
C GLN A 105 7.90 22.05 12.16
N GLU A 106 8.74 21.03 12.33
CA GLU A 106 9.66 20.96 13.48
C GLU A 106 11.08 20.57 13.03
N LEU A 107 11.76 21.51 12.38
CA LEU A 107 13.22 21.63 12.38
C LEU A 107 13.60 23.11 12.58
#